data_AF-A0A1U7XG35-F1
#
_entry.id   AF-A0A1U7XG35-F1
#
_cell.length_a   1.000
_cell.length_b   1.000
_cell.length_c   1.000
_cell.angle_alpha   90.00
_cell.angle_beta   90.00
_cell.angle_gamma   90.00
#
_symmetry.space_group_name_H-M   'P 1'
#
loop_
_entity.id
_entity.type
_entity.pdbx_description
1 polymer ?
#
loop_
_entity_poly.entity_id
_entity_poly.type
_entity_poly.pdbx_seq_one_letter_code
_entity_poly.pdbx_strand_id
1 'polypeptide(L)'
;MHAYNRLPSSGHSSPSTPSSPRSRSPRLRSTSNSNSGGGSRVKPSARFTSGQPGQRTLAHRLAWFILSVLLRRQGIFLFAPLLYIAGMLFYMGTVSFDVVPNIRHHPAPGSLYRSPQLYAKLLPEMDSDNSTAHAISTIWKNSYRGGEWRPCINKSSGGLPESNGYLYIEANGGLNQQRTSICNAVSVAGYLNATLVIPHFHFHSIWRDPSKFGDIYDEEFFVKSLANDVRVVDKIPDYIMERFDYNMSNVYNFRIKAWSSISYYRDTVLPKLLEEKLIRISPFANRLSFDAPPAVQRLRCLANYEALRFSNPILSLGETLVARMKERSANNSGKYISVHLRFEEDMVAFSCCIYDGGEEEKRDMDAARERGWKGKFTKPGRVIRPGAIRINGKCPLTPLEVGLMLRGMGFDKTTSIYLASGKIYDSERHMKPLLEMFPLLQTKDMLATPEELAPFQDGCHRLYCLPS
;
A
#
# COMPACT_ATOMS: atom_id res chain seq x y z
N MET A 1 13.90 -6.67 -28.57
CA MET A 1 13.92 -7.19 -27.18
C MET A 1 12.48 -7.18 -26.68
N HIS A 2 11.98 -8.29 -26.15
CA HIS A 2 10.54 -8.45 -25.83
C HIS A 2 10.33 -8.46 -24.31
N ALA A 3 9.19 -7.95 -23.86
CA ALA A 3 8.86 -7.74 -22.45
C ALA A 3 7.72 -8.66 -21.99
N TYR A 4 7.76 -9.09 -20.72
CA TYR A 4 7.02 -10.24 -20.21
C TYR A 4 6.25 -9.90 -18.91
N ASN A 5 4.93 -10.11 -18.85
CA ASN A 5 4.12 -10.03 -17.60
C ASN A 5 3.77 -11.44 -17.09
N ARG A 6 3.57 -11.56 -15.78
CA ARG A 6 2.81 -12.66 -15.18
C ARG A 6 1.32 -12.30 -15.09
N LEU A 7 0.46 -13.20 -15.55
CA LEU A 7 -0.92 -13.32 -15.07
C LEU A 7 -0.97 -14.51 -14.09
N PRO A 8 -1.46 -14.36 -12.85
CA PRO A 8 -1.60 -15.49 -11.92
C PRO A 8 -2.86 -16.30 -12.23
N SER A 9 -2.71 -17.62 -12.40
CA SER A 9 -3.82 -18.56 -12.58
C SER A 9 -4.33 -19.10 -11.24
N SER A 10 -5.10 -18.31 -10.50
CA SER A 10 -5.91 -18.80 -9.38
C SER A 10 -6.97 -17.78 -9.00
N GLY A 11 -8.25 -18.13 -9.14
CA GLY A 11 -9.36 -17.34 -8.62
C GLY A 11 -9.38 -17.32 -7.08
N HIS A 12 -10.02 -16.29 -6.52
CA HIS A 12 -10.23 -16.03 -5.09
C HIS A 12 -9.04 -15.45 -4.30
N SER A 13 -8.87 -14.13 -4.40
CA SER A 13 -8.22 -13.32 -3.35
C SER A 13 -8.82 -11.91 -3.26
N SER A 14 -10.13 -11.82 -2.99
CA SER A 14 -10.76 -10.56 -2.56
C SER A 14 -10.65 -10.44 -1.04
N PRO A 15 -10.02 -9.39 -0.47
CA PRO A 15 -10.00 -9.20 0.97
C PRO A 15 -11.40 -8.80 1.45
N SER A 16 -12.01 -9.66 2.27
CA SER A 16 -13.30 -9.40 2.91
C SER A 16 -13.22 -8.26 3.92
N THR A 17 -14.34 -7.55 4.10
CA THR A 17 -14.47 -6.47 5.07
C THR A 17 -14.41 -7.00 6.51
N PRO A 18 -13.83 -6.25 7.47
CA PRO A 18 -13.78 -6.67 8.87
C PRO A 18 -15.19 -6.59 9.49
N SER A 19 -15.69 -7.74 9.97
CA SER A 19 -16.96 -7.84 10.68
C SER A 19 -16.86 -7.29 12.11
N SER A 20 -17.86 -6.48 12.51
CA SER A 20 -17.95 -5.90 13.85
C SER A 20 -18.02 -6.95 14.98
N PRO A 21 -17.39 -6.74 16.15
CA PRO A 21 -17.48 -7.66 17.27
C PRO A 21 -18.87 -7.60 17.92
N ARG A 22 -19.63 -8.69 17.81
CA ARG A 22 -20.87 -8.88 18.60
C ARG A 22 -20.51 -9.33 20.00
N SER A 23 -21.06 -8.63 21.00
CA SER A 23 -21.00 -9.02 22.40
C SER A 23 -21.65 -10.39 22.64
N ARG A 24 -21.04 -11.20 23.52
CA ARG A 24 -21.65 -12.41 24.07
C ARG A 24 -21.49 -12.43 25.59
N SER A 25 -22.59 -12.23 26.29
CA SER A 25 -22.71 -12.47 27.73
C SER A 25 -22.70 -13.98 28.02
N PRO A 26 -22.11 -14.44 29.14
CA PRO A 26 -22.29 -15.81 29.59
C PRO A 26 -23.66 -15.95 30.28
N ARG A 27 -24.54 -16.81 29.75
CA ARG A 27 -25.74 -17.27 30.46
C ARG A 27 -25.52 -18.70 30.93
N LEU A 28 -25.85 -18.95 32.20
CA LEU A 28 -25.82 -20.26 32.83
C LEU A 28 -26.66 -21.28 32.05
N ARG A 29 -26.21 -22.54 32.06
CA ARG A 29 -27.04 -23.69 31.68
C ARG A 29 -27.09 -24.69 32.84
N SER A 30 -28.31 -24.91 33.31
CA SER A 30 -28.69 -26.07 34.12
C SER A 30 -28.54 -27.36 33.30
N THR A 31 -28.16 -28.45 33.97
CA THR A 31 -28.36 -29.83 33.51
C THR A 31 -28.78 -30.68 34.70
N SER A 32 -29.78 -31.54 34.51
CA SER A 32 -30.42 -32.31 35.57
C SER A 32 -30.40 -33.82 35.33
N ASN A 33 -30.15 -34.55 36.43
CA ASN A 33 -30.61 -35.90 36.77
C ASN A 33 -30.06 -37.20 36.14
N SER A 34 -30.10 -38.21 37.02
CA SER A 34 -29.87 -39.67 36.90
C SER A 34 -28.40 -40.14 37.05
N ASN A 35 -28.07 -41.21 37.79
CA ASN A 35 -28.88 -42.19 38.57
C ASN A 35 -27.99 -42.79 39.71
N SER A 36 -28.44 -42.91 40.97
CA SER A 36 -28.99 -44.12 41.66
C SER A 36 -28.02 -44.99 42.51
N GLY A 37 -28.42 -45.29 43.77
CA GLY A 37 -27.80 -46.24 44.75
C GLY A 37 -26.64 -45.67 45.60
N GLY A 38 -26.46 -45.88 46.92
CA GLY A 38 -27.20 -46.58 48.00
C GLY A 38 -26.21 -46.90 49.16
N GLY A 39 -26.52 -47.07 50.46
CA GLY A 39 -27.76 -47.00 51.28
C GLY A 39 -27.49 -47.52 52.73
N SER A 40 -28.46 -47.47 53.66
CA SER A 40 -28.39 -47.95 55.10
C SER A 40 -27.56 -47.10 56.09
N ARG A 41 -27.80 -47.01 57.43
CA ARG A 41 -28.90 -47.42 58.37
C ARG A 41 -28.65 -46.77 59.77
N VAL A 42 -29.71 -46.49 60.58
CA VAL A 42 -29.78 -46.68 62.09
C VAL A 42 -28.90 -45.74 62.99
N LYS A 43 -29.23 -45.21 64.21
CA LYS A 43 -30.32 -45.29 65.23
C LYS A 43 -30.35 -43.95 66.09
N PRO A 44 -31.27 -43.72 67.06
CA PRO A 44 -31.47 -42.42 67.75
C PRO A 44 -31.29 -42.40 69.30
N SER A 45 -31.47 -41.19 69.88
CA SER A 45 -32.01 -40.86 71.22
C SER A 45 -31.08 -40.67 72.45
N ALA A 46 -31.12 -39.46 73.03
CA ALA A 46 -31.21 -39.14 74.47
C ALA A 46 -31.36 -37.61 74.67
N ARG A 47 -31.80 -37.07 75.81
CA ARG A 47 -33.11 -37.03 76.50
C ARG A 47 -32.98 -35.97 77.62
N PHE A 48 -33.84 -34.93 77.59
CA PHE A 48 -34.26 -34.01 78.68
C PHE A 48 -33.33 -33.58 79.85
N THR A 49 -33.37 -32.28 80.17
CA THR A 49 -33.96 -31.76 81.44
C THR A 49 -34.36 -30.29 81.33
N SER A 50 -35.24 -29.84 82.24
CA SER A 50 -35.99 -28.56 82.20
C SER A 50 -35.69 -27.65 83.40
N GLY A 51 -35.84 -26.32 83.23
CA GLY A 51 -35.76 -25.31 84.30
C GLY A 51 -36.65 -24.08 84.02
N GLN A 52 -37.18 -23.46 85.08
CA GLN A 52 -38.32 -22.50 85.05
C GLN A 52 -37.92 -21.00 84.95
N PRO A 53 -38.88 -20.05 84.74
CA PRO A 53 -38.61 -18.67 84.32
C PRO A 53 -38.46 -17.62 85.44
N GLY A 54 -37.81 -16.48 85.13
CA GLY A 54 -37.56 -15.35 86.03
C GLY A 54 -38.05 -13.97 85.53
N GLN A 55 -38.12 -13.00 86.44
CA GLN A 55 -38.88 -11.74 86.31
C GLN A 55 -38.23 -10.65 85.43
N ARG A 56 -39.06 -9.76 84.84
CA ARG A 56 -38.61 -8.62 84.00
C ARG A 56 -38.24 -7.39 84.85
N THR A 57 -37.02 -6.89 84.69
CA THR A 57 -36.42 -5.81 85.52
C THR A 57 -36.60 -4.40 84.95
N LEU A 58 -36.38 -3.38 85.79
CA LEU A 58 -36.46 -1.94 85.46
C LEU A 58 -35.62 -1.53 84.24
N ALA A 59 -34.45 -2.15 84.04
CA ALA A 59 -33.59 -1.93 82.88
C ALA A 59 -34.32 -2.18 81.55
N HIS A 60 -35.25 -3.14 81.52
CA HIS A 60 -36.03 -3.49 80.33
C HIS A 60 -37.10 -2.43 79.98
N ARG A 61 -37.49 -1.57 80.94
CA ARG A 61 -38.37 -0.41 80.71
C ARG A 61 -37.57 0.81 80.24
N LEU A 62 -36.39 1.05 80.83
CA LEU A 62 -35.44 2.10 80.40
C LEU A 62 -34.94 1.87 78.97
N ALA A 63 -34.58 0.64 78.61
CA ALA A 63 -34.18 0.28 77.25
C ALA A 63 -35.28 0.59 76.22
N TRP A 64 -36.55 0.34 76.56
CA TRP A 64 -37.69 0.65 75.71
C TRP A 64 -37.92 2.16 75.53
N PHE A 65 -37.63 2.97 76.55
CA PHE A 65 -37.71 4.42 76.49
C PHE A 65 -36.57 5.05 75.68
N ILE A 66 -35.35 4.51 75.80
CA ILE A 66 -34.21 4.93 74.96
C ILE A 66 -34.45 4.54 73.50
N LEU A 67 -34.97 3.33 73.24
CA LEU A 67 -35.29 2.86 71.89
C LEU A 67 -36.39 3.73 71.24
N SER A 68 -37.43 4.12 71.99
CA SER A 68 -38.49 4.99 71.47
C SER A 68 -38.03 6.43 71.21
N VAL A 69 -37.07 6.96 71.99
CA VAL A 69 -36.43 8.25 71.73
C VAL A 69 -35.52 8.20 70.51
N LEU A 70 -34.73 7.13 70.34
CA LEU A 70 -33.87 6.94 69.16
C LEU A 70 -34.68 6.77 67.86
N LEU A 71 -35.80 6.03 67.91
CA LEU A 71 -36.74 5.91 66.80
C LEU A 71 -37.42 7.24 66.43
N ARG A 72 -37.44 8.24 67.33
CA ARG A 72 -38.05 9.56 67.09
C ARG A 72 -37.12 10.55 66.35
N ARG A 73 -35.86 10.19 66.10
CA ARG A 73 -34.87 11.00 65.35
C ARG A 73 -34.35 10.28 64.10
N GLN A 74 -35.26 9.90 63.20
CA GLN A 74 -34.95 9.18 61.95
C GLN A 74 -33.97 9.89 60.99
N GLY A 75 -33.69 11.19 61.18
CA GLY A 75 -32.77 11.95 60.33
C GLY A 75 -31.31 11.47 60.37
N ILE A 76 -30.83 10.90 61.48
CA ILE A 76 -29.38 10.60 61.64
C ILE A 76 -28.96 9.40 60.77
N PHE A 77 -29.83 8.40 60.59
CA PHE A 77 -29.54 7.23 59.75
C PHE A 77 -29.52 7.53 58.25
N LEU A 78 -30.06 8.67 57.80
CA LEU A 78 -29.99 9.09 56.39
C LEU A 78 -28.58 9.57 55.99
N PHE A 79 -27.78 10.07 56.93
CA PHE A 79 -26.44 10.60 56.66
C PHE A 79 -25.32 9.56 56.80
N ALA A 80 -25.54 8.45 57.51
CA ALA A 80 -24.53 7.40 57.68
C ALA A 80 -24.06 6.77 56.34
N PRO A 81 -24.94 6.46 55.36
CA PRO A 81 -24.50 5.98 54.04
C PRO A 81 -23.70 7.04 53.26
N LEU A 82 -24.10 8.32 53.36
CA LEU A 82 -23.42 9.42 52.68
C LEU A 82 -22.00 9.64 53.23
N LEU A 83 -21.84 9.60 54.56
CA LEU A 83 -20.53 9.68 55.21
C LEU A 83 -19.64 8.47 54.87
N TYR A 84 -20.22 7.26 54.80
CA TYR A 84 -19.47 6.07 54.36
C TYR A 84 -19.01 6.19 52.90
N ILE A 85 -19.87 6.64 51.99
CA ILE A 85 -19.52 6.88 50.57
C ILE A 85 -18.45 7.97 50.45
N ALA A 86 -18.58 9.08 51.18
CA ALA A 86 -17.57 10.14 51.19
C ALA A 86 -16.21 9.64 51.72
N GLY A 87 -16.20 8.84 52.79
CA GLY A 87 -14.99 8.20 53.31
C GLY A 87 -14.36 7.22 52.32
N MET A 88 -15.16 6.39 51.65
CA MET A 88 -14.69 5.48 50.60
C MET A 88 -14.13 6.23 49.37
N LEU A 89 -14.75 7.33 48.95
CA LEU A 89 -14.24 8.16 47.85
C LEU A 89 -12.92 8.86 48.23
N PHE A 90 -12.79 9.34 49.46
CA PHE A 90 -11.54 9.93 49.95
C PHE A 90 -10.43 8.88 50.07
N TYR A 91 -10.76 7.65 50.52
CA TYR A 91 -9.84 6.52 50.55
C TYR A 91 -9.37 6.09 49.14
N MET A 92 -10.29 5.96 48.18
CA MET A 92 -9.96 5.72 46.77
C MET A 92 -9.17 6.87 46.12
N GLY A 93 -9.36 8.11 46.57
CA GLY A 93 -8.60 9.29 46.11
C GLY A 93 -7.21 9.43 46.73
N THR A 94 -6.88 8.66 47.77
CA THR A 94 -5.59 8.72 48.49
C THR A 94 -4.71 7.48 48.28
N VAL A 95 -5.27 6.38 47.80
CA VAL A 95 -4.51 5.18 47.39
C VAL A 95 -4.21 5.25 45.89
N SER A 96 -3.04 5.78 45.54
CA SER A 96 -2.53 5.68 44.16
C SER A 96 -2.22 4.23 43.79
N PHE A 97 -3.09 3.59 43.02
CA PHE A 97 -2.87 2.26 42.43
C PHE A 97 -1.90 2.29 41.23
N ASP A 98 -0.78 3.01 41.35
CA ASP A 98 0.32 3.03 40.37
C ASP A 98 1.27 1.82 40.55
N VAL A 99 0.69 0.63 40.72
CA VAL A 99 1.38 -0.65 40.55
C VAL A 99 0.76 -1.39 39.36
N VAL A 100 0.73 -0.70 38.21
CA VAL A 100 0.62 -1.37 36.93
C VAL A 100 1.86 -2.26 36.79
N PRO A 101 1.74 -3.60 36.65
CA PRO A 101 2.91 -4.43 36.39
C PRO A 101 3.56 -3.91 35.10
N ASN A 102 4.86 -3.63 35.15
CA ASN A 102 5.61 -3.13 34.01
C ASN A 102 5.80 -4.26 32.99
N ILE A 103 4.74 -4.57 32.24
CA ILE A 103 4.73 -5.52 31.14
C ILE A 103 5.60 -4.90 30.06
N ARG A 104 6.89 -5.27 30.09
CA ARG A 104 7.85 -4.98 29.02
C ARG A 104 7.42 -5.73 27.77
N HIS A 105 6.43 -5.19 27.05
CA HIS A 105 5.99 -5.70 25.76
C HIS A 105 7.18 -5.73 24.82
N HIS A 106 7.71 -6.93 24.58
CA HIS A 106 8.79 -7.10 23.64
C HIS A 106 8.25 -6.78 22.24
N PRO A 107 8.89 -5.86 21.49
CA PRO A 107 8.45 -5.55 20.14
C PRO A 107 8.53 -6.82 19.29
N ALA A 108 7.47 -7.11 18.54
CA ALA A 108 7.40 -8.32 17.73
C ALA A 108 8.61 -8.42 16.77
N PRO A 109 9.15 -9.63 16.51
CA PRO A 109 10.25 -9.79 15.55
C PRO A 109 9.93 -9.12 14.21
N GLY A 110 10.89 -8.38 13.64
CA GLY A 110 10.71 -7.60 12.42
C GLY A 110 9.94 -6.27 12.55
N SER A 111 9.32 -5.97 13.70
CA SER A 111 8.58 -4.70 13.88
C SER A 111 9.46 -3.45 14.00
N LEU A 112 10.75 -3.60 14.35
CA LEU A 112 11.69 -2.50 14.45
C LEU A 112 12.70 -2.53 13.29
N TYR A 113 13.14 -1.35 12.87
CA TYR A 113 14.31 -1.20 12.02
C TYR A 113 15.56 -1.50 12.87
N ARG A 114 16.37 -2.46 12.42
CA ARG A 114 17.62 -2.91 13.09
C ARG A 114 18.77 -3.17 12.10
N SER A 115 18.61 -2.65 10.89
CA SER A 115 19.49 -2.94 9.76
C SER A 115 20.90 -2.37 9.94
N PRO A 116 21.12 -1.21 10.59
CA PRO A 116 22.47 -0.72 10.94
C PRO A 116 23.21 -1.65 11.91
N GLN A 117 22.54 -2.20 12.91
CA GLN A 117 23.15 -3.14 13.86
C GLN A 117 23.47 -4.49 13.18
N LEU A 118 22.62 -4.92 12.24
CA LEU A 118 22.87 -6.11 11.43
C LEU A 118 24.08 -5.88 10.48
N TYR A 119 24.16 -4.72 9.83
CA TYR A 119 25.28 -4.34 8.98
C TYR A 119 26.61 -4.32 9.75
N ALA A 120 26.66 -3.62 10.88
CA ALA A 120 27.86 -3.57 11.71
C ALA A 120 28.32 -4.95 12.20
N LYS A 121 27.39 -5.89 12.40
CA LYS A 121 27.72 -7.29 12.75
C LYS A 121 28.25 -8.09 11.56
N LEU A 122 27.66 -7.93 10.37
CA LEU A 122 28.00 -8.71 9.18
C LEU A 122 29.19 -8.14 8.39
N LEU A 123 29.55 -6.87 8.59
CA LEU A 123 30.61 -6.20 7.83
C LEU A 123 31.96 -6.96 7.85
N PRO A 124 32.47 -7.48 8.98
CA PRO A 124 33.73 -8.24 8.98
C PRO A 124 33.63 -9.55 8.18
N GLU A 125 32.49 -10.25 8.26
CA GLU A 125 32.23 -11.47 7.49
C GLU A 125 32.19 -11.14 5.99
N MET A 126 31.47 -10.09 5.60
CA MET A 126 31.35 -9.60 4.21
C MET A 126 32.66 -9.09 3.61
N ASP A 127 33.55 -8.52 4.41
CA ASP A 127 34.88 -8.06 3.97
C ASP A 127 35.89 -9.22 3.88
N SER A 128 35.71 -10.27 4.69
CA SER A 128 36.49 -11.52 4.59
C SER A 128 36.02 -12.46 3.48
N ASP A 129 34.80 -12.26 2.97
CA ASP A 129 34.16 -13.12 1.98
C ASP A 129 34.86 -13.04 0.62
N ASN A 130 35.66 -14.07 0.33
CA ASN A 130 36.34 -14.29 -0.94
C ASN A 130 35.65 -15.38 -1.79
N SER A 131 34.40 -15.72 -1.48
CA SER A 131 33.65 -16.77 -2.18
C SER A 131 33.59 -16.51 -3.68
N THR A 132 34.18 -17.41 -4.47
CA THR A 132 34.19 -17.27 -5.93
C THR A 132 32.78 -17.12 -6.52
N ALA A 133 32.68 -16.36 -7.62
CA ALA A 133 31.44 -16.01 -8.33
C ALA A 133 30.61 -17.21 -8.89
N HIS A 134 30.92 -18.45 -8.49
CA HIS A 134 30.21 -19.66 -8.86
C HIS A 134 28.72 -19.62 -8.44
N ALA A 135 28.40 -19.03 -7.28
CA ALA A 135 27.02 -18.79 -6.85
C ALA A 135 26.31 -17.79 -7.78
N ILE A 136 26.93 -16.64 -8.04
CA ILE A 136 26.44 -15.60 -8.97
C ILE A 136 26.18 -16.18 -10.37
N SER A 137 27.05 -17.09 -10.85
CA SER A 137 26.90 -17.76 -12.16
C SER A 137 25.59 -18.52 -12.31
N THR A 138 24.94 -18.89 -11.20
CA THR A 138 23.65 -19.60 -11.17
C THR A 138 22.47 -18.64 -11.12
N ILE A 139 22.64 -17.42 -10.59
CA ILE A 139 21.62 -16.35 -10.58
C ILE A 139 21.38 -15.84 -12.01
N TRP A 140 22.44 -15.72 -12.82
CA TRP A 140 22.33 -15.35 -14.24
C TRP A 140 21.78 -16.46 -15.15
N LYS A 141 21.62 -17.70 -14.64
CA LYS A 141 20.96 -18.79 -15.39
C LYS A 141 19.47 -18.73 -15.11
N ASN A 142 18.64 -18.80 -16.15
CA ASN A 142 17.18 -18.81 -16.04
C ASN A 142 16.70 -19.95 -15.12
N SER A 143 16.43 -19.64 -13.86
CA SER A 143 16.19 -20.61 -12.78
C SER A 143 14.74 -21.14 -12.75
N TYR A 144 14.02 -21.08 -13.86
CA TYR A 144 12.58 -21.37 -13.91
C TYR A 144 12.28 -22.78 -14.38
N ARG A 145 12.19 -23.73 -13.43
CA ARG A 145 11.65 -25.08 -13.64
C ARG A 145 10.12 -25.15 -13.73
N GLY A 146 9.42 -24.00 -13.66
CA GLY A 146 7.97 -23.90 -13.52
C GLY A 146 7.14 -23.79 -14.81
N GLY A 147 7.76 -23.97 -15.98
CA GLY A 147 7.10 -23.88 -17.29
C GLY A 147 7.56 -22.70 -18.14
N GLU A 148 7.39 -22.81 -19.46
CA GLU A 148 7.83 -21.77 -20.41
C GLU A 148 6.93 -20.54 -20.38
N TRP A 149 7.55 -19.36 -20.45
CA TRP A 149 6.86 -18.08 -20.54
C TRP A 149 6.17 -17.95 -21.90
N ARG A 150 4.84 -17.82 -21.89
CA ARG A 150 4.04 -17.68 -23.11
C ARG A 150 3.79 -16.21 -23.43
N PRO A 151 3.86 -15.78 -24.71
CA PRO A 151 3.46 -14.43 -25.09
C PRO A 151 1.97 -14.23 -24.83
N CYS A 152 1.60 -13.07 -24.27
CA CYS A 152 0.21 -12.64 -24.15
C CYS A 152 -0.29 -11.82 -25.35
N ILE A 153 0.48 -11.83 -26.45
CA ILE A 153 0.19 -11.13 -27.70
C ILE A 153 0.07 -12.17 -28.81
N ASN A 154 -1.14 -12.28 -29.36
CA ASN A 154 -1.38 -12.92 -30.65
C ASN A 154 -1.87 -11.83 -31.60
N LYS A 155 -1.13 -11.60 -32.69
CA LYS A 155 -1.48 -10.60 -33.71
C LYS A 155 -2.86 -10.93 -34.29
N SER A 156 -3.78 -9.98 -34.23
CA SER A 156 -5.02 -10.04 -34.97
C SER A 156 -4.76 -9.78 -36.45
N SER A 157 -5.43 -10.55 -37.29
CA SER A 157 -5.41 -10.42 -38.75
C SER A 157 -6.85 -10.29 -39.23
N GLY A 158 -7.35 -9.06 -39.25
CA GLY A 158 -8.71 -8.72 -39.63
C GLY A 158 -8.93 -7.21 -39.61
N GLY A 159 -9.83 -6.72 -40.46
CA GLY A 159 -10.26 -5.32 -40.43
C GLY A 159 -11.14 -5.04 -39.20
N LEU A 160 -10.95 -3.88 -38.57
CA LEU A 160 -11.82 -3.43 -37.49
C LEU A 160 -13.19 -2.99 -38.05
N PRO A 161 -14.32 -3.36 -37.42
CA PRO A 161 -15.65 -2.89 -37.83
C PRO A 161 -15.80 -1.37 -37.60
N GLU A 162 -16.93 -0.80 -38.03
CA GLU A 162 -17.24 0.62 -37.85
C GLU A 162 -17.22 1.04 -36.36
N SER A 163 -16.95 2.32 -36.08
CA SER A 163 -16.82 2.81 -34.71
C SER A 163 -18.14 3.06 -34.01
N ASN A 164 -18.25 2.62 -32.76
CA ASN A 164 -19.35 3.03 -31.89
C ASN A 164 -19.25 4.52 -31.48
N GLY A 165 -18.06 5.12 -31.54
CA GLY A 165 -17.81 6.55 -31.26
C GLY A 165 -16.35 6.82 -30.86
N TYR A 166 -16.09 8.00 -30.30
CA TYR A 166 -14.77 8.48 -29.87
C TYR A 166 -14.67 8.52 -28.33
N LEU A 167 -13.58 7.97 -27.79
CA LEU A 167 -13.22 8.06 -26.38
C LEU A 167 -12.09 9.06 -26.18
N TYR A 168 -12.39 10.17 -25.49
CA TYR A 168 -11.37 11.11 -25.00
C TYR A 168 -11.05 10.80 -23.54
N ILE A 169 -9.82 10.36 -23.27
CA ILE A 169 -9.42 9.85 -21.94
C ILE A 169 -8.30 10.71 -21.36
N GLU A 170 -8.51 11.19 -20.13
CA GLU A 170 -7.50 11.90 -19.36
C GLU A 170 -6.81 10.97 -18.36
N ALA A 171 -5.60 10.54 -18.69
CA ALA A 171 -4.74 9.79 -17.80
C ALA A 171 -4.18 10.72 -16.72
N ASN A 172 -4.39 10.35 -15.45
CA ASN A 172 -3.95 11.15 -14.30
C ASN A 172 -3.12 10.29 -13.32
N GLY A 173 -2.37 10.97 -12.44
CA GLY A 173 -1.37 10.35 -11.58
C GLY A 173 0.04 10.52 -12.15
N GLY A 174 1.04 9.91 -11.51
CA GLY A 174 2.42 9.91 -11.99
C GLY A 174 2.67 8.87 -13.09
N LEU A 175 3.80 8.96 -13.80
CA LEU A 175 4.18 8.15 -14.97
C LEU A 175 3.69 6.68 -14.97
N ASN A 176 3.99 5.89 -13.93
CA ASN A 176 3.58 4.47 -13.89
C ASN A 176 2.05 4.26 -13.75
N GLN A 177 1.35 5.21 -13.15
CA GLN A 177 -0.12 5.24 -13.10
C GLN A 177 -0.69 5.68 -14.45
N GLN A 178 -0.05 6.62 -15.15
CA GLN A 178 -0.40 7.02 -16.51
C GLN A 178 -0.24 5.86 -17.49
N ARG A 179 0.91 5.16 -17.49
CA ARG A 179 1.14 3.92 -18.26
C ARG A 179 0.02 2.90 -18.07
N THR A 180 -0.34 2.60 -16.82
CA THR A 180 -1.44 1.70 -16.48
C THR A 180 -2.80 2.21 -16.99
N SER A 181 -3.02 3.53 -16.93
CA SER A 181 -4.25 4.17 -17.40
C SER A 181 -4.38 4.12 -18.92
N ILE A 182 -3.30 4.33 -19.67
CA ILE A 182 -3.25 4.17 -21.14
C ILE A 182 -3.56 2.71 -21.52
N CYS A 183 -2.95 1.73 -20.85
CA CYS A 183 -3.21 0.32 -21.12
C CYS A 183 -4.69 -0.05 -20.88
N ASN A 184 -5.29 0.50 -19.83
CA ASN A 184 -6.73 0.38 -19.59
C ASN A 184 -7.57 1.11 -20.66
N ALA A 185 -7.13 2.27 -21.14
CA ALA A 185 -7.82 3.06 -22.16
C ALA A 185 -7.93 2.31 -23.49
N VAL A 186 -6.80 1.76 -23.98
CA VAL A 186 -6.74 0.87 -25.15
C VAL A 186 -7.68 -0.33 -24.98
N SER A 187 -7.66 -0.94 -23.78
CA SER A 187 -8.47 -2.13 -23.50
C SER A 187 -9.97 -1.85 -23.46
N VAL A 188 -10.38 -0.69 -22.93
CA VAL A 188 -11.78 -0.23 -22.96
C VAL A 188 -12.19 0.13 -24.39
N ALA A 189 -11.35 0.85 -25.14
CA ALA A 189 -11.64 1.23 -26.52
C ALA A 189 -11.85 0.01 -27.42
N GLY A 190 -10.94 -0.97 -27.39
CA GLY A 190 -11.10 -2.21 -28.15
C GLY A 190 -12.31 -3.04 -27.71
N TYR A 191 -12.56 -3.16 -26.40
CA TYR A 191 -13.73 -3.89 -25.89
C TYR A 191 -15.07 -3.23 -26.26
N LEU A 192 -15.11 -1.89 -26.34
CA LEU A 192 -16.28 -1.13 -26.77
C LEU A 192 -16.35 -0.88 -28.29
N ASN A 193 -15.38 -1.40 -29.07
CA ASN A 193 -15.23 -1.11 -30.51
C ASN A 193 -15.27 0.41 -30.82
N ALA A 194 -14.63 1.20 -29.95
CA ALA A 194 -14.57 2.65 -30.03
C ALA A 194 -13.23 3.12 -30.59
N THR A 195 -13.22 4.28 -31.23
CA THR A 195 -11.98 4.99 -31.58
C THR A 195 -11.40 5.65 -30.33
N LEU A 196 -10.16 5.33 -30.00
CA LEU A 196 -9.42 6.01 -28.93
C LEU A 196 -8.76 7.28 -29.48
N VAL A 197 -9.00 8.42 -28.84
CA VAL A 197 -8.13 9.59 -29.03
C VAL A 197 -6.88 9.39 -28.19
N ILE A 198 -5.69 9.74 -28.69
CA ILE A 198 -4.42 9.60 -27.96
C ILE A 198 -4.59 10.16 -26.52
N PRO A 199 -4.35 9.35 -25.46
CA PRO A 199 -4.68 9.75 -24.09
C PRO A 199 -3.98 11.03 -23.65
N HIS A 200 -4.75 12.01 -23.22
CA HIS A 200 -4.21 13.27 -22.72
C HIS A 200 -3.71 13.11 -21.28
N PHE A 201 -2.54 13.68 -20.96
CA PHE A 201 -2.03 13.67 -19.59
C PHE A 201 -2.63 14.84 -18.81
N HIS A 202 -3.24 14.55 -17.66
CA HIS A 202 -3.86 15.57 -16.83
C HIS A 202 -2.80 16.24 -15.96
N PHE A 203 -2.57 17.54 -16.18
CA PHE A 203 -1.64 18.33 -15.36
C PHE A 203 -2.05 18.26 -13.88
N HIS A 204 -1.16 17.79 -13.01
CA HIS A 204 -1.46 17.58 -11.60
C HIS A 204 -0.51 18.37 -10.71
N SER A 205 -1.08 19.12 -9.77
CA SER A 205 -0.37 20.06 -8.88
C SER A 205 0.75 19.45 -8.02
N ILE A 206 0.77 18.13 -7.85
CA ILE A 206 1.83 17.38 -7.15
C ILE A 206 3.05 17.17 -8.06
N TRP A 207 2.83 16.65 -9.27
CA TRP A 207 3.90 16.29 -10.21
C TRP A 207 4.39 17.47 -11.04
N ARG A 208 3.51 18.46 -11.28
CA ARG A 208 3.75 19.70 -12.04
C ARG A 208 4.36 19.51 -13.43
N ASP A 209 4.18 18.33 -14.02
CA ASP A 209 4.75 17.98 -15.31
C ASP A 209 3.85 18.46 -16.47
N PRO A 210 4.36 19.29 -17.40
CA PRO A 210 3.62 19.74 -18.58
C PRO A 210 3.69 18.75 -19.77
N SER A 211 4.43 17.64 -19.66
CA SER A 211 4.66 16.69 -20.77
C SER A 211 3.36 16.12 -21.32
N LYS A 212 3.29 16.04 -22.64
CA LYS A 212 2.22 15.41 -23.43
C LYS A 212 2.53 13.94 -23.72
N PHE A 213 1.68 13.27 -24.50
CA PHE A 213 1.89 11.88 -24.88
C PHE A 213 3.17 11.70 -25.71
N GLY A 214 3.28 12.39 -26.86
CA GLY A 214 4.43 12.34 -27.78
C GLY A 214 5.78 12.75 -27.19
N ASP A 215 5.76 13.48 -26.07
CA ASP A 215 6.97 13.82 -25.32
C ASP A 215 7.59 12.59 -24.64
N ILE A 216 6.74 11.66 -24.18
CA ILE A 216 7.15 10.47 -23.43
C ILE A 216 7.14 9.22 -24.30
N TYR A 217 6.17 9.07 -25.19
CA TYR A 217 5.94 7.87 -26.00
C TYR A 217 5.92 8.19 -27.49
N ASP A 218 6.29 7.22 -28.33
CA ASP A 218 6.21 7.33 -29.79
C ASP A 218 4.74 7.19 -30.26
N GLU A 219 4.14 8.30 -30.68
CA GLU A 219 2.74 8.37 -31.14
C GLU A 219 2.48 7.57 -32.42
N GLU A 220 3.37 7.66 -33.41
CA GLU A 220 3.21 6.95 -34.69
C GLU A 220 3.32 5.43 -34.44
N PHE A 221 4.32 5.01 -33.66
CA PHE A 221 4.49 3.61 -33.30
C PHE A 221 3.31 3.08 -32.47
N PHE A 222 2.77 3.88 -31.54
CA PHE A 222 1.61 3.51 -30.74
C PHE A 222 0.35 3.29 -31.60
N VAL A 223 0.04 4.22 -32.51
CA VAL A 223 -1.10 4.09 -33.45
C VAL A 223 -0.91 2.87 -34.36
N LYS A 224 0.26 2.73 -34.97
CA LYS A 224 0.60 1.64 -35.89
C LYS A 224 0.54 0.26 -35.23
N SER A 225 0.98 0.13 -33.99
CA SER A 225 0.98 -1.13 -33.24
C SER A 225 -0.41 -1.59 -32.82
N LEU A 226 -1.38 -0.68 -32.75
CA LEU A 226 -2.76 -0.96 -32.35
C LEU A 226 -3.73 -1.08 -33.52
N ALA A 227 -3.31 -0.76 -34.76
CA ALA A 227 -4.19 -0.59 -35.92
C ALA A 227 -5.14 -1.78 -36.22
N ASN A 228 -4.75 -3.02 -35.90
CA ASN A 228 -5.58 -4.22 -36.11
C ASN A 228 -6.50 -4.57 -34.92
N ASP A 229 -6.32 -3.89 -33.78
CA ASP A 229 -6.97 -4.21 -32.50
C ASP A 229 -7.82 -3.07 -31.94
N VAL A 230 -7.40 -1.81 -32.13
CA VAL A 230 -8.08 -0.59 -31.69
C VAL A 230 -7.79 0.54 -32.69
N ARG A 231 -8.83 1.22 -33.19
CA ARG A 231 -8.64 2.46 -33.96
C ARG A 231 -8.16 3.56 -33.02
N VAL A 232 -7.00 4.16 -33.32
CA VAL A 232 -6.44 5.30 -32.57
C VAL A 232 -6.32 6.50 -33.49
N VAL A 233 -6.67 7.69 -32.99
CA VAL A 233 -6.53 8.98 -33.70
C VAL A 233 -5.81 10.00 -32.83
N ASP A 234 -5.06 10.90 -33.45
CA ASP A 234 -4.33 12.01 -32.82
C ASP A 234 -5.29 13.05 -32.22
N LYS A 235 -6.28 13.49 -33.01
CA LYS A 235 -7.28 14.48 -32.62
C LYS A 235 -8.70 13.97 -32.83
N ILE A 236 -9.65 14.58 -32.11
CA ILE A 236 -11.08 14.40 -32.40
C ILE A 236 -11.35 15.06 -33.76
N PRO A 237 -12.09 14.42 -34.68
CA PRO A 237 -12.43 15.04 -35.96
C PRO A 237 -13.24 16.32 -35.79
N ASP A 238 -12.99 17.30 -36.64
CA ASP A 238 -13.55 18.66 -36.48
C ASP A 238 -15.09 18.64 -36.58
N TYR A 239 -15.67 17.83 -37.46
CA TYR A 239 -17.13 17.61 -37.59
C TYR A 239 -17.80 16.98 -36.35
N ILE A 240 -17.03 16.30 -35.49
CA ILE A 240 -17.54 15.79 -34.21
C ILE A 240 -17.52 16.90 -33.16
N MET A 241 -16.46 17.73 -33.15
CA MET A 241 -16.27 18.83 -32.19
C MET A 241 -17.18 20.04 -32.46
N GLU A 242 -17.56 20.28 -33.71
CA GLU A 242 -18.51 21.32 -34.10
C GLU A 242 -19.85 21.19 -33.34
N ARG A 243 -20.34 19.97 -33.14
CA ARG A 243 -21.56 19.67 -32.36
C ARG A 243 -21.46 20.03 -30.86
N PHE A 244 -20.28 20.40 -30.38
CA PHE A 244 -20.00 20.79 -29.00
C PHE A 244 -19.40 22.21 -28.91
N ASP A 245 -19.58 23.05 -29.95
CA ASP A 245 -19.01 24.40 -30.06
C ASP A 245 -17.48 24.44 -29.87
N TYR A 246 -16.78 23.38 -30.32
CA TYR A 246 -15.35 23.18 -30.10
C TYR A 246 -14.91 23.15 -28.62
N ASN A 247 -15.85 23.01 -27.68
CA ASN A 247 -15.61 23.12 -26.24
C ASN A 247 -15.73 21.77 -25.51
N MET A 248 -14.61 21.24 -25.03
CA MET A 248 -14.55 19.99 -24.25
C MET A 248 -15.27 20.03 -22.88
N SER A 249 -15.82 21.17 -22.48
CA SER A 249 -16.72 21.30 -21.31
C SER A 249 -18.16 20.87 -21.63
N ASN A 250 -18.57 20.98 -22.89
CA ASN A 250 -19.90 20.58 -23.37
C ASN A 250 -20.01 19.05 -23.58
N VAL A 251 -18.86 18.38 -23.77
CA VAL A 251 -18.78 16.92 -23.94
C VAL A 251 -19.08 16.20 -22.62
N TYR A 252 -19.98 15.21 -22.68
CA TYR A 252 -20.37 14.41 -21.51
C TYR A 252 -19.16 13.73 -20.83
N ASN A 253 -18.92 14.06 -19.56
CA ASN A 253 -17.78 13.55 -18.79
C ASN A 253 -18.18 12.43 -17.79
N PHE A 254 -17.73 11.21 -18.06
CA PHE A 254 -17.89 10.06 -17.16
C PHE A 254 -16.93 10.08 -15.97
N ARG A 255 -17.50 10.16 -14.77
CA ARG A 255 -16.78 9.97 -13.49
C ARG A 255 -16.86 8.51 -13.02
N ILE A 256 -16.06 7.65 -13.63
CA ILE A 256 -16.07 6.20 -13.35
C ILE A 256 -15.54 5.89 -11.94
N LYS A 257 -16.14 4.92 -11.25
CA LYS A 257 -15.67 4.44 -9.95
C LYS A 257 -14.28 3.77 -10.09
N ALA A 258 -13.47 3.82 -9.03
CA ALA A 258 -12.22 3.06 -9.04
C ALA A 258 -12.52 1.55 -9.11
N TRP A 259 -11.75 0.83 -9.93
CA TRP A 259 -11.89 -0.62 -10.16
C TRP A 259 -13.25 -1.08 -10.71
N SER A 260 -13.91 -0.29 -11.56
CA SER A 260 -15.13 -0.73 -12.25
C SER A 260 -14.86 -1.98 -13.11
N SER A 261 -15.82 -2.92 -13.13
CA SER A 261 -15.78 -4.10 -14.00
C SER A 261 -15.84 -3.70 -15.47
N ILE A 262 -15.40 -4.60 -16.37
CA ILE A 262 -15.57 -4.36 -17.81
C ILE A 262 -17.06 -4.30 -18.21
N SER A 263 -17.93 -5.03 -17.51
CA SER A 263 -19.39 -5.00 -17.77
C SER A 263 -19.98 -3.60 -17.56
N TYR A 264 -19.51 -2.83 -16.57
CA TYR A 264 -19.94 -1.44 -16.39
C TYR A 264 -19.69 -0.56 -17.63
N TYR A 265 -18.60 -0.81 -18.37
CA TYR A 265 -18.35 -0.10 -19.62
C TYR A 265 -19.35 -0.48 -20.71
N ARG A 266 -19.71 -1.77 -20.85
CA ARG A 266 -20.77 -2.21 -21.78
C ARG A 266 -22.15 -1.70 -21.38
N ASP A 267 -22.47 -1.74 -20.09
CA ASP A 267 -23.84 -1.55 -19.58
C ASP A 267 -24.17 -0.08 -19.30
N THR A 268 -23.16 0.78 -19.14
CA THR A 268 -23.35 2.21 -18.78
C THR A 268 -22.61 3.17 -19.70
N VAL A 269 -21.39 2.83 -20.17
CA VAL A 269 -20.58 3.74 -21.00
C VAL A 269 -20.95 3.62 -22.49
N LEU A 270 -21.16 2.40 -22.99
CA LEU A 270 -21.50 2.16 -24.40
C LEU A 270 -22.82 2.79 -24.86
N PRO A 271 -23.95 2.75 -24.11
CA PRO A 271 -25.19 3.38 -24.56
C PRO A 271 -25.02 4.89 -24.77
N LYS A 272 -24.32 5.57 -23.84
CA LYS A 272 -24.05 7.00 -23.93
C LYS A 272 -23.01 7.35 -25.00
N LEU A 273 -22.04 6.47 -25.24
CA LEU A 273 -21.12 6.58 -26.38
C LEU A 273 -21.86 6.54 -27.72
N LEU A 274 -22.84 5.65 -27.87
CA LEU A 274 -23.63 5.52 -29.10
C LEU A 274 -24.53 6.74 -29.34
N GLU A 275 -25.07 7.33 -28.28
CA GLU A 275 -25.88 8.56 -28.28
C GLU A 275 -25.05 9.80 -28.64
N GLU A 276 -24.00 10.10 -27.87
CA GLU A 276 -23.21 11.33 -28.01
C GLU A 276 -22.20 11.27 -29.16
N LYS A 277 -21.78 10.06 -29.57
CA LYS A 277 -20.64 9.75 -30.45
C LYS A 277 -19.26 10.21 -29.98
N LEU A 278 -19.18 11.08 -28.97
CA LEU A 278 -17.95 11.49 -28.29
C LEU A 278 -18.24 11.53 -26.79
N ILE A 279 -17.42 10.86 -25.99
CA ILE A 279 -17.47 10.99 -24.53
C ILE A 279 -16.08 11.25 -23.94
N ARG A 280 -16.07 12.02 -22.85
CA ARG A 280 -14.89 12.32 -22.05
C ARG A 280 -14.89 11.40 -20.83
N ILE A 281 -13.71 10.91 -20.44
CA ILE A 281 -13.55 10.18 -19.17
C ILE A 281 -12.39 10.79 -18.39
N SER A 282 -12.71 11.62 -17.41
CA SER A 282 -11.74 12.26 -16.53
C SER A 282 -12.25 12.31 -15.08
N PRO A 283 -11.46 11.86 -14.08
CA PRO A 283 -10.06 11.37 -14.16
C PRO A 283 -9.93 9.83 -14.32
N PHE A 284 -9.04 9.33 -15.19
CA PHE A 284 -8.98 7.90 -15.58
C PHE A 284 -7.99 6.97 -14.82
N ALA A 285 -7.42 7.37 -13.69
CA ALA A 285 -6.56 6.49 -12.88
C ALA A 285 -7.32 5.31 -12.26
N ASN A 286 -6.83 4.07 -12.50
CA ASN A 286 -7.34 2.82 -11.91
C ASN A 286 -8.86 2.62 -12.07
N ARG A 287 -9.44 3.00 -13.22
CA ARG A 287 -10.89 2.91 -13.47
C ARG A 287 -11.39 1.57 -14.00
N LEU A 288 -10.49 0.70 -14.49
CA LEU A 288 -10.82 -0.65 -14.93
C LEU A 288 -10.25 -1.69 -13.97
N SER A 289 -11.08 -2.63 -13.51
CA SER A 289 -10.73 -3.75 -12.63
C SER A 289 -9.62 -4.63 -13.21
N PHE A 290 -8.74 -5.17 -12.36
CA PHE A 290 -7.80 -6.22 -12.78
C PHE A 290 -8.52 -7.51 -13.20
N ASP A 291 -9.68 -7.80 -12.63
CA ASP A 291 -10.53 -8.92 -13.03
C ASP A 291 -11.27 -8.57 -14.34
N ALA A 292 -10.68 -8.98 -15.45
CA ALA A 292 -11.18 -8.74 -16.80
C ALA A 292 -10.97 -9.97 -17.70
N PRO A 293 -11.85 -10.24 -18.67
CA PRO A 293 -11.77 -11.39 -19.56
C PRO A 293 -10.46 -11.45 -20.39
N PRO A 294 -10.04 -12.63 -20.86
CA PRO A 294 -8.78 -12.80 -21.61
C PRO A 294 -8.58 -11.84 -22.79
N ALA A 295 -9.64 -11.52 -23.54
CA ALA A 295 -9.58 -10.55 -24.64
C ALA A 295 -9.16 -9.14 -24.18
N VAL A 296 -9.65 -8.70 -23.02
CA VAL A 296 -9.29 -7.40 -22.41
C VAL A 296 -7.86 -7.43 -21.86
N GLN A 297 -7.44 -8.55 -21.24
CA GLN A 297 -6.06 -8.72 -20.78
C GLN A 297 -5.06 -8.77 -21.94
N ARG A 298 -5.45 -9.33 -23.10
CA ARG A 298 -4.64 -9.31 -24.33
C ARG A 298 -4.35 -7.87 -24.76
N LEU A 299 -5.38 -7.01 -24.80
CA LEU A 299 -5.23 -5.59 -25.14
C LEU A 299 -4.34 -4.83 -24.13
N ARG A 300 -4.48 -5.12 -22.83
CA ARG A 300 -3.57 -4.58 -21.80
C ARG A 300 -2.12 -4.99 -22.06
N CYS A 301 -1.89 -6.26 -22.38
CA CYS A 301 -0.55 -6.79 -22.67
C CYS A 301 0.05 -6.13 -23.93
N LEU A 302 -0.70 -6.11 -25.03
CA LEU A 302 -0.31 -5.45 -26.28
C LEU A 302 0.07 -3.98 -26.07
N ALA A 303 -0.81 -3.23 -25.38
CA ALA A 303 -0.56 -1.83 -25.06
C ALA A 303 0.68 -1.64 -24.18
N ASN A 304 0.84 -2.44 -23.13
CA ASN A 304 1.90 -2.27 -22.13
C ASN A 304 3.31 -2.65 -22.62
N TYR A 305 3.42 -3.50 -23.64
CA TYR A 305 4.69 -4.12 -24.04
C TYR A 305 5.06 -4.05 -25.50
N GLU A 306 4.09 -3.86 -26.39
CA GLU A 306 4.38 -3.59 -27.79
C GLU A 306 4.16 -2.10 -28.06
N ALA A 307 2.91 -1.61 -27.96
CA ALA A 307 2.54 -0.27 -28.43
C ALA A 307 3.18 0.89 -27.65
N LEU A 308 3.29 0.80 -26.31
CA LEU A 308 3.96 1.84 -25.51
C LEU A 308 5.48 1.72 -25.56
N ARG A 309 6.08 2.36 -26.58
CA ARG A 309 7.52 2.65 -26.64
C ARG A 309 7.80 4.09 -26.28
N PHE A 310 8.94 4.33 -25.63
CA PHE A 310 9.39 5.70 -25.34
C PHE A 310 9.70 6.48 -26.62
N SER A 311 9.56 7.80 -26.56
CA SER A 311 9.93 8.71 -27.65
C SER A 311 11.43 8.60 -27.98
N ASN A 312 11.80 8.87 -29.24
CA ASN A 312 13.17 8.71 -29.73
C ASN A 312 14.26 9.40 -28.87
N PRO A 313 14.07 10.63 -28.32
CA PRO A 313 15.05 11.25 -27.44
C PRO A 313 15.31 10.44 -26.16
N ILE A 314 14.25 9.93 -25.53
CA ILE A 314 14.34 9.12 -24.30
C ILE A 314 14.99 7.76 -24.61
N LEU A 315 14.58 7.12 -25.72
CA LEU A 315 15.12 5.83 -26.14
C LEU A 315 16.63 5.93 -26.45
N SER A 316 17.05 6.91 -27.24
CA SER A 316 18.44 7.13 -27.65
C SER A 316 19.36 7.35 -26.43
N LEU A 317 18.96 8.23 -25.49
CA LEU A 317 19.74 8.45 -24.28
C LEU A 317 19.72 7.21 -23.36
N GLY A 318 18.59 6.51 -23.26
CA GLY A 318 18.50 5.23 -22.52
C GLY A 318 19.46 4.17 -23.06
N GLU A 319 19.52 3.99 -24.38
CA GLU A 319 20.47 3.07 -25.03
C GLU A 319 21.92 3.49 -24.82
N THR A 320 22.21 4.80 -24.88
CA THR A 320 23.53 5.37 -24.60
C THR A 320 23.98 5.10 -23.15
N LEU A 321 23.09 5.30 -22.18
CA LEU A 321 23.36 5.00 -20.76
C LEU A 321 23.60 3.50 -20.52
N VAL A 322 22.83 2.63 -21.19
CA VAL A 322 23.04 1.17 -21.15
C VAL A 322 24.37 0.77 -21.78
N ALA A 323 24.79 1.41 -22.87
CA ALA A 323 26.10 1.17 -23.48
C ALA A 323 27.24 1.55 -22.52
N ARG A 324 27.19 2.75 -21.92
CA ARG A 324 28.17 3.21 -20.92
C ARG A 324 28.20 2.32 -19.67
N MET A 325 27.05 1.80 -19.21
CA MET A 325 27.03 0.82 -18.11
C MET A 325 27.69 -0.51 -18.49
N LYS A 326 27.48 -1.01 -19.70
CA LYS A 326 28.14 -2.24 -20.18
C LYS A 326 29.65 -2.05 -20.26
N GLU A 327 30.11 -0.91 -20.76
CA GLU A 327 31.53 -0.54 -20.81
C GLU A 327 32.17 -0.48 -19.41
N ARG A 328 31.56 0.26 -18.47
CA ARG A 328 32.00 0.30 -17.06
C ARG A 328 31.89 -1.06 -16.34
N SER A 329 31.22 -2.04 -16.95
CA SER A 329 31.05 -3.40 -16.43
C SER A 329 31.82 -4.45 -17.24
N ALA A 330 32.83 -4.04 -18.03
CA ALA A 330 33.63 -4.93 -18.87
C ALA A 330 34.21 -6.14 -18.09
N ASN A 331 34.72 -5.90 -16.87
CA ASN A 331 35.24 -6.94 -15.98
C ASN A 331 34.22 -8.07 -15.68
N ASN A 332 32.92 -7.75 -15.72
CA ASN A 332 31.81 -8.68 -15.52
C ASN A 332 31.13 -9.11 -16.84
N SER A 333 31.86 -9.06 -17.96
CA SER A 333 31.31 -9.32 -19.32
C SER A 333 30.13 -8.40 -19.69
N GLY A 334 30.15 -7.14 -19.23
CA GLY A 334 29.08 -6.17 -19.45
C GLY A 334 27.81 -6.42 -18.61
N LYS A 335 27.84 -7.33 -17.63
CA LYS A 335 26.72 -7.59 -16.72
C LYS A 335 26.77 -6.63 -15.53
N TYR A 336 25.61 -6.06 -15.21
CA TYR A 336 25.39 -5.17 -14.08
C TYR A 336 24.00 -5.41 -13.51
N ILE A 337 23.77 -4.97 -12.27
CA ILE A 337 22.44 -5.00 -11.64
C ILE A 337 21.77 -3.65 -11.86
N SER A 338 20.49 -3.62 -12.26
CA SER A 338 19.68 -2.40 -12.19
C SER A 338 18.83 -2.43 -10.93
N VAL A 339 18.89 -1.37 -10.12
CA VAL A 339 18.15 -1.21 -8.87
C VAL A 339 17.28 0.04 -8.96
N HIS A 340 15.96 -0.12 -8.90
CA HIS A 340 15.04 1.01 -8.72
C HIS A 340 14.72 1.18 -7.23
N LEU A 341 15.20 2.27 -6.64
CA LEU A 341 15.13 2.54 -5.21
C LEU A 341 14.19 3.71 -4.89
N ARG A 342 13.06 3.38 -4.25
CA ARG A 342 12.03 4.34 -3.85
C ARG A 342 12.12 4.72 -2.37
N PHE A 343 13.16 5.48 -2.04
CA PHE A 343 13.44 6.00 -0.69
C PHE A 343 13.44 7.54 -0.64
N GLU A 344 12.53 8.18 -1.40
CA GLU A 344 12.34 9.63 -1.40
C GLU A 344 11.47 10.12 -0.22
N GLU A 345 11.55 11.42 0.13
CA GLU A 345 10.83 12.03 1.27
C GLU A 345 9.32 11.67 1.28
N ASP A 346 8.67 11.70 0.13
CA ASP A 346 7.24 11.41 0.01
C ASP A 346 6.90 9.94 0.28
N MET A 347 7.73 9.01 -0.19
CA MET A 347 7.58 7.57 0.04
C MET A 347 7.86 7.19 1.50
N VAL A 348 8.92 7.74 2.09
CA VAL A 348 9.25 7.54 3.52
C VAL A 348 8.11 8.10 4.39
N ALA A 349 7.67 9.34 4.15
CA ALA A 349 6.60 9.99 4.90
C ALA A 349 5.26 9.27 4.76
N PHE A 350 4.87 8.87 3.54
CA PHE A 350 3.62 8.16 3.29
C PHE A 350 3.57 6.79 3.98
N SER A 351 4.71 6.09 4.03
CA SER A 351 4.80 4.75 4.63
C SER A 351 4.42 4.74 6.11
N CYS A 352 4.64 5.86 6.82
CA CYS A 352 4.50 5.96 8.28
C CYS A 352 5.33 4.91 9.04
N CYS A 353 6.43 4.46 8.46
CA CYS A 353 7.43 3.63 9.12
C CYS A 353 8.34 4.49 9.99
N ILE A 354 9.10 3.84 10.88
CA ILE A 354 10.11 4.47 11.74
C ILE A 354 11.43 3.76 11.43
N TYR A 355 12.45 4.54 11.06
CA TYR A 355 13.81 4.06 10.82
C TYR A 355 14.71 4.50 11.99
N ASP A 356 15.99 4.77 11.73
CA ASP A 356 16.98 5.13 12.75
C ASP A 356 17.22 6.64 12.90
N GLY A 357 16.48 7.52 12.21
CA GLY A 357 16.63 8.98 12.30
C GLY A 357 15.99 9.62 13.55
N GLY A 358 15.31 8.85 14.40
CA GLY A 358 14.84 9.30 15.70
C GLY A 358 13.75 10.39 15.66
N GLU A 359 13.79 11.31 16.62
CA GLU A 359 12.78 12.38 16.74
C GLU A 359 12.91 13.47 15.67
N GLU A 360 14.05 13.57 14.98
CA GLU A 360 14.24 14.50 13.86
C GLU A 360 13.53 13.99 12.60
N GLU A 361 13.86 12.78 12.14
CA GLU A 361 13.16 12.08 11.05
C GLU A 361 11.64 12.07 11.28
N LYS A 362 11.20 11.81 12.50
CA LYS A 362 9.77 11.82 12.86
C LYS A 362 9.11 13.18 12.61
N ARG A 363 9.75 14.29 13.00
CA ARG A 363 9.25 15.66 12.74
C ARG A 363 9.24 15.97 11.25
N ASP A 364 10.30 15.62 10.52
CA ASP A 364 10.36 15.78 9.06
C ASP A 364 9.21 15.03 8.38
N MET A 365 9.02 13.77 8.75
CA MET A 365 7.97 12.91 8.18
C MET A 365 6.56 13.39 8.58
N ASP A 366 6.36 13.96 9.76
CA ASP A 366 5.10 14.62 10.15
C ASP A 366 4.85 15.89 9.30
N ALA A 367 5.87 16.75 9.14
CA ALA A 367 5.80 17.96 8.31
C ALA A 367 5.55 17.64 6.82
N ALA A 368 6.25 16.65 6.27
CA ALA A 368 6.06 16.14 4.92
C ALA A 368 4.65 15.57 4.72
N ARG A 369 4.12 14.83 5.71
CA ARG A 369 2.75 14.29 5.66
C ARG A 369 1.69 15.38 5.62
N GLU A 370 1.86 16.45 6.40
CA GLU A 370 0.91 17.57 6.39
C GLU A 370 1.01 18.38 5.08
N ARG A 371 2.24 18.70 4.64
CA ARG A 371 2.53 19.40 3.38
C ARG A 371 1.92 18.68 2.17
N GLY A 372 2.11 17.36 2.08
CA GLY A 372 1.72 16.55 0.93
C GLY A 372 0.27 16.08 0.92
N TRP A 373 -0.33 15.78 2.08
CA TRP A 373 -1.67 15.15 2.15
C TRP A 373 -2.65 15.80 3.13
N LYS A 374 -2.35 16.99 3.69
CA LYS A 374 -3.26 17.88 4.43
C LYS A 374 -4.24 17.16 5.36
N GLY A 375 -3.77 16.77 6.54
CA GLY A 375 -4.56 16.10 7.56
C GLY A 375 -4.98 14.64 7.27
N LYS A 376 -4.64 14.05 6.12
CA LYS A 376 -4.99 12.64 5.78
C LYS A 376 -4.53 11.61 6.83
N PHE A 377 -3.41 11.88 7.47
CA PHE A 377 -2.77 11.00 8.45
C PHE A 377 -3.18 11.32 9.90
N THR A 378 -3.61 12.56 10.18
CA THR A 378 -4.02 13.05 11.50
C THR A 378 -5.54 13.01 11.75
N LYS A 379 -6.33 12.46 10.80
CA LYS A 379 -7.79 12.35 10.96
C LYS A 379 -8.18 11.61 12.25
N PRO A 380 -9.18 12.10 13.01
CA PRO A 380 -9.71 11.41 14.18
C PRO A 380 -10.06 9.94 13.90
N GLY A 381 -9.71 9.04 14.82
CA GLY A 381 -9.91 7.60 14.70
C GLY A 381 -8.88 6.86 13.83
N ARG A 382 -7.96 7.55 13.15
CA ARG A 382 -6.89 6.89 12.37
C ARG A 382 -5.72 6.48 13.27
N VAL A 383 -5.57 5.18 13.52
CA VAL A 383 -4.44 4.64 14.30
C VAL A 383 -3.33 4.17 13.35
N ILE A 384 -2.15 4.77 13.46
CA ILE A 384 -0.93 4.36 12.75
C ILE A 384 -0.16 3.37 13.63
N ARG A 385 0.30 2.24 13.06
CA ARG A 385 1.06 1.20 13.78
C ARG A 385 2.34 0.84 13.00
N PRO A 386 3.43 1.62 13.13
CA PRO A 386 4.61 1.50 12.28
C PRO A 386 5.19 0.08 12.25
N GLY A 387 5.31 -0.57 13.40
CA GLY A 387 5.84 -1.94 13.48
C GLY A 387 4.98 -3.00 12.78
N ALA A 388 3.65 -2.81 12.73
CA ALA A 388 2.78 -3.67 11.95
C ALA A 388 2.88 -3.37 10.44
N ILE A 389 3.12 -2.12 10.04
CA ILE A 389 3.37 -1.75 8.64
C ILE A 389 4.66 -2.42 8.15
N ARG A 390 5.72 -2.42 8.97
CA ARG A 390 7.00 -3.07 8.67
C ARG A 390 6.89 -4.58 8.53
N ILE A 391 6.26 -5.26 9.50
CA ILE A 391 6.02 -6.72 9.43
C ILE A 391 5.23 -7.12 8.17
N ASN A 392 4.29 -6.28 7.74
CA ASN A 392 3.49 -6.51 6.52
C ASN A 392 4.24 -6.18 5.21
N GLY A 393 5.55 -5.88 5.24
CA GLY A 393 6.34 -5.57 4.04
C GLY A 393 5.94 -4.26 3.35
N LYS A 394 5.37 -3.30 4.09
CA LYS A 394 4.84 -2.02 3.53
C LYS A 394 5.76 -0.82 3.74
N CYS A 395 6.92 -1.01 4.38
CA CYS A 395 7.96 0.01 4.42
C CYS A 395 8.82 -0.07 3.15
N PRO A 396 9.20 1.06 2.53
CA PRO A 396 10.36 1.14 1.67
C PRO A 396 11.59 0.47 2.30
N LEU A 397 12.39 -0.22 1.48
CA LEU A 397 13.71 -0.69 1.90
C LEU A 397 14.67 0.49 1.89
N THR A 398 15.49 0.62 2.94
CA THR A 398 16.59 1.60 2.93
C THR A 398 17.69 1.19 1.95
N PRO A 399 18.55 2.11 1.46
CA PRO A 399 19.66 1.71 0.59
C PRO A 399 20.59 0.69 1.27
N LEU A 400 20.75 0.77 2.59
CA LEU A 400 21.44 -0.24 3.41
C LEU A 400 20.78 -1.62 3.34
N GLU A 401 19.45 -1.70 3.46
CA GLU A 401 18.73 -2.98 3.38
C GLU A 401 18.83 -3.61 1.99
N VAL A 402 18.81 -2.80 0.94
CA VAL A 402 19.06 -3.26 -0.43
C VAL A 402 20.48 -3.76 -0.60
N GLY A 403 21.48 -3.06 -0.06
CA GLY A 403 22.87 -3.50 -0.08
C GLY A 403 23.07 -4.85 0.64
N LEU A 404 22.52 -4.99 1.84
CA LEU A 404 22.53 -6.26 2.60
C LEU A 404 21.85 -7.40 1.83
N MET A 405 20.73 -7.14 1.15
CA MET A 405 20.04 -8.13 0.32
C MET A 405 20.92 -8.57 -0.86
N LEU A 406 21.59 -7.63 -1.55
CA LEU A 406 22.49 -7.95 -2.67
C LEU A 406 23.74 -8.70 -2.21
N ARG A 407 24.35 -8.32 -1.08
CA ARG A 407 25.44 -9.09 -0.45
C ARG A 407 24.96 -10.51 -0.07
N GLY A 408 23.75 -10.65 0.47
CA GLY A 408 23.14 -11.96 0.78
C GLY A 408 22.79 -12.81 -0.45
N MET A 409 22.66 -12.20 -1.63
CA MET A 409 22.58 -12.90 -2.92
C MET A 409 23.97 -13.33 -3.44
N GLY A 410 25.06 -12.99 -2.73
CA GLY A 410 26.43 -13.31 -3.12
C GLY A 410 27.05 -12.30 -4.10
N PHE A 411 26.46 -11.11 -4.29
CA PHE A 411 27.14 -10.03 -5.01
C PHE A 411 28.17 -9.35 -4.10
N ASP A 412 29.25 -8.85 -4.71
CA ASP A 412 30.45 -8.36 -4.02
C ASP A 412 30.81 -6.91 -4.43
N LYS A 413 31.93 -6.40 -3.91
CA LYS A 413 32.45 -5.06 -4.24
C LYS A 413 32.85 -4.90 -5.72
N THR A 414 33.01 -6.00 -6.48
CA THR A 414 33.32 -5.97 -7.92
C THR A 414 32.08 -5.91 -8.80
N THR A 415 30.89 -5.98 -8.21
CA THR A 415 29.62 -5.95 -8.92
C THR A 415 29.22 -4.52 -9.28
N SER A 416 29.13 -4.25 -10.59
CA SER A 416 28.61 -2.97 -11.11
C SER A 416 27.10 -2.86 -10.89
N ILE A 417 26.65 -1.72 -10.35
CA ILE A 417 25.24 -1.43 -10.10
C ILE A 417 24.84 -0.15 -10.83
N TYR A 418 23.72 -0.19 -11.54
CA TYR A 418 22.98 0.99 -11.97
C TYR A 418 21.85 1.29 -10.97
N LEU A 419 21.81 2.50 -10.43
CA LEU A 419 20.80 2.95 -9.48
C LEU A 419 19.85 3.97 -10.12
N ALA A 420 18.58 3.59 -10.24
CA ALA A 420 17.47 4.49 -10.56
C ALA A 420 16.75 4.91 -9.27
N SER A 421 16.80 6.20 -8.92
CA SER A 421 16.04 6.76 -7.80
C SER A 421 15.65 8.22 -8.07
N GLY A 422 14.63 8.73 -7.37
CA GLY A 422 14.49 10.16 -7.17
C GLY A 422 15.51 10.69 -6.14
N LYS A 423 15.24 11.87 -5.58
CA LYS A 423 16.03 12.42 -4.47
C LYS A 423 15.78 11.58 -3.20
N ILE A 424 16.75 10.74 -2.87
CA ILE A 424 16.75 9.92 -1.65
C ILE A 424 16.69 10.84 -0.41
N TYR A 425 15.82 10.52 0.55
CA TYR A 425 15.76 11.21 1.85
C TYR A 425 17.07 10.97 2.62
N ASP A 426 17.62 12.03 3.24
CA ASP A 426 18.93 12.04 3.91
C ASP A 426 19.99 11.19 3.17
N SER A 427 20.26 11.59 1.92
CA SER A 427 21.03 10.78 0.98
C SER A 427 22.45 10.52 1.44
N GLU A 428 23.10 11.47 2.12
CA GLU A 428 24.48 11.30 2.63
C GLU A 428 24.55 10.16 3.65
N ARG A 429 23.65 10.17 4.63
CA ARG A 429 23.54 9.11 5.64
C ARG A 429 23.16 7.77 5.02
N HIS A 430 22.07 7.75 4.24
CA HIS A 430 21.45 6.49 3.82
C HIS A 430 22.18 5.81 2.66
N MET A 431 22.85 6.54 1.77
CA MET A 431 23.63 5.94 0.67
C MET A 431 25.00 5.42 1.09
N LYS A 432 25.61 5.98 2.14
CA LYS A 432 26.98 5.63 2.56
C LYS A 432 27.20 4.10 2.70
N PRO A 433 26.37 3.31 3.41
CA PRO A 433 26.57 1.87 3.51
C PRO A 433 26.41 1.13 2.17
N LEU A 434 25.54 1.62 1.28
CA LEU A 434 25.36 1.02 -0.05
C LEU A 434 26.60 1.23 -0.93
N LEU A 435 27.22 2.41 -0.86
CA LEU A 435 28.46 2.74 -1.56
C LEU A 435 29.67 1.99 -0.98
N GLU A 436 29.73 1.78 0.34
CA GLU A 436 30.75 0.94 1.00
C GLU A 436 30.67 -0.53 0.55
N MET A 437 29.46 -1.05 0.35
CA MET A 437 29.22 -2.41 -0.16
C MET A 437 29.46 -2.55 -1.66
N PHE A 438 29.14 -1.51 -2.45
CA PHE A 438 29.18 -1.52 -3.92
C PHE A 438 29.79 -0.22 -4.47
N PRO A 439 31.13 -0.09 -4.46
CA PRO A 439 31.81 1.13 -4.89
C PRO A 439 31.72 1.41 -6.39
N LEU A 440 31.31 0.43 -7.20
CA LEU A 440 31.10 0.56 -8.65
C LEU A 440 29.68 1.03 -9.02
N LEU A 441 28.89 1.48 -8.04
CA LEU A 441 27.55 2.02 -8.27
C LEU A 441 27.58 3.27 -9.15
N GLN A 442 26.66 3.36 -10.10
CA GLN A 442 26.48 4.48 -11.02
C GLN A 442 25.02 4.95 -11.00
N THR A 443 24.80 6.26 -11.08
CA THR A 443 23.48 6.87 -11.35
C THR A 443 23.45 7.45 -12.76
N LYS A 444 22.27 7.86 -13.26
CA LYS A 444 22.17 8.59 -14.53
C LYS A 444 23.07 9.83 -14.58
N ASP A 445 23.21 10.54 -13.46
CA ASP A 445 23.98 11.79 -13.36
C ASP A 445 25.51 11.54 -13.34
N MET A 446 25.95 10.30 -13.11
CA MET A 446 27.36 9.85 -13.24
C MET A 446 27.71 9.33 -14.64
N LEU A 447 26.69 9.10 -15.48
CA LEU A 447 26.80 8.45 -16.79
C LEU A 447 26.44 9.36 -17.96
N ALA A 448 25.53 10.31 -17.78
CA ALA A 448 25.19 11.35 -18.74
C ALA A 448 25.94 12.65 -18.42
N THR A 449 26.19 13.47 -19.44
CA THR A 449 26.63 14.85 -19.22
C THR A 449 25.43 15.76 -18.86
N PRO A 450 25.65 16.93 -18.23
CA PRO A 450 24.59 17.90 -17.98
C PRO A 450 23.84 18.33 -19.25
N GLU A 451 24.53 18.43 -20.38
CA GLU A 451 23.99 18.80 -21.69
C GLU A 451 23.08 17.71 -22.27
N GLU A 452 23.42 16.43 -22.07
CA GLU A 452 22.56 15.31 -22.47
C GLU A 452 21.29 15.21 -21.62
N LEU A 453 21.35 15.62 -20.35
CA LEU A 453 20.21 15.63 -19.45
C LEU A 453 19.31 16.87 -19.61
N ALA A 454 19.86 18.01 -20.06
CA ALA A 454 19.15 19.28 -20.16
C ALA A 454 17.79 19.21 -20.91
N PRO A 455 17.65 18.53 -22.07
CA PRO A 455 16.37 18.40 -22.79
C PRO A 455 15.25 17.67 -22.01
N PHE A 456 15.58 17.04 -20.89
CA PHE A 456 14.66 16.27 -20.06
C PHE A 456 14.34 16.97 -18.72
N GLN A 457 15.05 18.04 -18.36
CA GLN A 457 14.92 18.69 -17.04
C GLN A 457 13.55 19.34 -16.81
N ASP A 458 12.93 19.90 -17.84
CA ASP A 458 11.60 20.51 -17.77
C ASP A 458 10.46 19.47 -17.65
N GLY A 459 10.73 18.20 -17.98
CA GLY A 459 9.77 17.10 -17.99
C GLY A 459 10.10 16.06 -16.92
N CYS A 460 9.57 16.26 -15.70
CA CYS A 460 9.84 15.42 -14.53
C CYS A 460 9.71 13.90 -14.82
N HIS A 461 8.66 13.48 -15.54
CA HIS A 461 8.47 12.09 -15.97
C HIS A 461 9.51 11.63 -17.00
N ARG A 462 9.98 12.49 -17.92
CA ARG A 462 11.01 12.13 -18.90
C ARG A 462 12.32 11.76 -18.19
N LEU A 463 12.70 12.54 -17.17
CA LEU A 463 13.84 12.25 -16.28
C LEU A 463 13.70 10.94 -15.48
N TYR A 464 12.48 10.44 -15.26
CA TYR A 464 12.22 9.13 -14.64
C TYR A 464 12.12 7.97 -15.66
N CYS A 465 12.07 8.25 -16.97
CA CYS A 465 12.14 7.20 -18.00
C CYS A 465 13.57 6.70 -18.23
N LEU A 466 14.57 7.52 -17.87
CA LEU A 466 15.99 7.25 -18.12
C LEU A 466 16.65 6.47 -16.97
N PRO A 467 17.36 5.39 -17.30
CA PRO A 467 16.81 4.12 -17.71
C PRO A 467 16.13 3.41 -16.51
N SER A 468 14.79 3.37 -16.50
CA SER A 468 13.97 2.69 -15.48
C SER A 468 13.32 1.40 -15.97
#